data_AF-A0A1G7K0X0-F1
#
_entry.id   AF-A0A1G7K0X0-F1
#
_cell.length_a   1.000
_cell.length_b   1.000
_cell.length_c   1.000
_cell.angle_alpha   90.00
_cell.angle_beta   90.00
_cell.angle_gamma   90.00
#
_symmetry.space_group_name_H-M   'P 1'
#
loop_
_entity.id
_entity.type
_entity.pdbx_description
1 polymer ?
#
loop_
_entity_poly.entity_id
_entity_poly.type
_entity_poly.pdbx_seq_one_letter_code
_entity_poly.pdbx_strand_id
1 'polypeptide(L)'
;MEVFENNFHKLSQVAYNVARERAEEFTSNLIEVVQQRTPEALEHFQEPGTQAALFSAQSGYAKTGDADLGEMLIELLMTRISSSVRDTPQLASNYAITITENLSSHHFAILACAFILKQLAYEDVKSAGSLARQMQETIEPFMEDLHGAESVDLDYLAGLGCTIATSSTLSPGRAAGLNYPGLFTRGFSSDERPDYSRLIRTPLVRPFGPESDRYKINAITKAELRDLLNRLVLHDMSDLALQALQNSVMHEREIERIICQEQDSLAPIFARCSDLGIHSHINTAIGTAIAHANMRRVHSGFTLPLSSFLSKHPSQ
;
A
#
# COMPACT_ATOMS: atom_id res chain seq x y z
N MET A 1 -28.01 -43.79 -16.53
CA MET A 1 -28.49 -42.40 -16.54
C MET A 1 -29.17 -42.05 -15.23
N GLU A 2 -30.23 -42.75 -14.80
CA GLU A 2 -30.94 -42.46 -13.52
C GLU A 2 -30.07 -42.40 -12.26
N VAL A 3 -29.10 -43.32 -12.09
CA VAL A 3 -28.19 -43.29 -10.92
C VAL A 3 -27.27 -42.06 -10.95
N PHE A 4 -26.87 -41.62 -12.16
CA PHE A 4 -26.05 -40.43 -12.34
C PHE A 4 -26.87 -39.15 -12.11
N GLU A 5 -28.10 -39.07 -12.63
CA GLU A 5 -29.02 -37.94 -12.44
C GLU A 5 -29.41 -37.79 -10.96
N ASN A 6 -29.79 -38.88 -10.29
CA ASN A 6 -30.13 -38.85 -8.87
C ASN A 6 -28.94 -38.46 -7.98
N ASN A 7 -27.72 -38.89 -8.34
CA ASN A 7 -26.51 -38.48 -7.62
C ASN A 7 -26.15 -37.01 -7.90
N PHE A 8 -26.30 -36.55 -9.14
CA PHE A 8 -26.04 -35.16 -9.51
C PHE A 8 -26.98 -34.18 -8.79
N HIS A 9 -28.27 -34.49 -8.70
CA HIS A 9 -29.24 -33.68 -7.95
C HIS A 9 -28.88 -33.61 -6.45
N LYS A 10 -28.47 -34.72 -5.83
CA LYS A 10 -28.02 -34.73 -4.44
C LYS A 10 -26.78 -33.86 -4.23
N LEU A 11 -25.78 -33.99 -5.11
CA LEU A 11 -24.56 -33.18 -5.05
C LEU A 11 -24.86 -31.68 -5.20
N SER A 12 -25.75 -31.33 -6.15
CA SER A 12 -26.22 -29.95 -6.34
C SER A 12 -26.92 -29.39 -5.09
N GLN A 13 -27.79 -30.19 -4.45
CA GLN A 13 -28.46 -29.76 -3.22
C GLN A 13 -27.49 -29.55 -2.05
N VAL A 14 -26.48 -30.41 -1.91
CA VAL A 14 -25.44 -30.25 -0.89
C VAL A 14 -24.64 -28.97 -1.14
N ALA A 15 -24.19 -28.76 -2.38
CA ALA A 15 -23.46 -27.55 -2.76
C ALA A 15 -24.30 -26.28 -2.54
N TYR A 16 -25.59 -26.31 -2.87
CA TYR A 16 -26.52 -25.21 -2.62
C TYR A 16 -26.65 -24.88 -1.13
N ASN A 17 -26.82 -25.90 -0.27
CA ASN A 17 -26.96 -25.69 1.17
C ASN A 17 -25.69 -25.06 1.76
N VAL A 18 -24.50 -25.57 1.38
CA VAL A 18 -23.21 -25.02 1.82
C VAL A 18 -23.04 -23.57 1.35
N ALA A 19 -23.34 -23.28 0.08
CA ALA A 19 -23.24 -21.93 -0.45
C ALA A 19 -24.20 -20.96 0.25
N ARG A 20 -25.42 -21.41 0.57
CA ARG A 20 -26.40 -20.62 1.31
C ARG A 20 -25.93 -20.31 2.74
N GLU A 21 -25.46 -21.31 3.47
CA GLU A 21 -24.95 -21.14 4.84
C GLU A 21 -23.79 -20.14 4.89
N ARG A 22 -22.84 -20.26 3.95
CA ARG A 22 -21.72 -19.31 3.85
C ARG A 22 -22.16 -17.90 3.47
N ALA A 23 -23.15 -17.75 2.58
CA ALA A 23 -23.68 -16.44 2.22
C ALA A 23 -24.39 -15.77 3.41
N GLU A 24 -25.12 -16.54 4.24
CA GLU A 24 -25.76 -16.07 5.48
C GLU A 24 -24.73 -15.67 6.55
N GLU A 25 -23.66 -16.46 6.69
CA GLU A 25 -22.52 -16.17 7.56
C GLU A 25 -21.84 -14.85 7.14
N PHE A 26 -21.52 -14.70 5.85
CA PHE A 26 -20.91 -13.48 5.31
C PHE A 26 -21.77 -12.25 5.59
N THR A 27 -23.09 -12.35 5.39
CA THR A 27 -24.01 -11.24 5.66
C THR A 27 -24.03 -10.87 7.13
N SER A 28 -24.05 -11.86 8.03
CA SER A 28 -24.00 -11.61 9.47
C SER A 28 -22.72 -10.86 9.85
N ASN A 29 -21.57 -11.33 9.39
CA ASN A 29 -20.26 -10.71 9.67
C ASN A 29 -20.20 -9.28 9.11
N LEU A 30 -20.71 -9.05 7.89
CA LEU A 30 -20.76 -7.71 7.31
C LEU A 30 -21.64 -6.76 8.13
N ILE A 31 -22.84 -7.21 8.55
CA ILE A 31 -23.75 -6.39 9.35
C ILE A 31 -23.08 -6.00 10.67
N GLU A 32 -22.41 -6.93 11.34
CA GLU A 32 -21.67 -6.65 12.58
C GLU A 32 -20.59 -5.59 12.36
N VAL A 33 -19.78 -5.72 11.31
CA VAL A 33 -18.72 -4.76 10.99
C VAL A 33 -19.29 -3.38 10.65
N VAL A 34 -20.37 -3.31 9.87
CA VAL A 34 -21.02 -2.03 9.53
C VAL A 34 -21.59 -1.37 10.79
N GLN A 35 -22.31 -2.12 11.63
CA GLN A 35 -22.87 -1.60 12.89
C GLN A 35 -21.80 -1.13 13.88
N GLN A 36 -20.62 -1.73 13.88
CA GLN A 36 -19.54 -1.32 14.77
C GLN A 36 -18.78 -0.10 14.26
N ARG A 37 -18.58 0.02 12.94
CA ARG A 37 -17.64 0.99 12.35
C ARG A 37 -18.29 2.18 11.66
N THR A 38 -19.46 1.98 11.05
CA THR A 38 -20.21 3.05 10.34
C THR A 38 -21.69 2.68 10.21
N PRO A 39 -22.47 2.74 11.31
CA PRO A 39 -23.90 2.40 11.30
C PRO A 39 -24.69 3.19 10.24
N GLU A 40 -24.31 4.45 10.00
CA GLU A 40 -24.93 5.33 9.02
C GLU A 40 -24.80 4.82 7.58
N ALA A 41 -23.75 4.06 7.25
CA ALA A 41 -23.56 3.51 5.90
C ALA A 41 -24.58 2.41 5.53
N LEU A 42 -25.42 1.95 6.48
CA LEU A 42 -26.49 0.99 6.20
C LEU A 42 -27.47 1.48 5.13
N GLU A 43 -27.70 2.80 5.03
CA GLU A 43 -28.60 3.35 4.01
C GLU A 43 -28.10 3.12 2.57
N HIS A 44 -26.77 3.05 2.39
CA HIS A 44 -26.16 2.84 1.07
C HIS A 44 -26.40 1.44 0.50
N PHE A 45 -26.85 0.48 1.32
CA PHE A 45 -27.29 -0.82 0.82
C PHE A 45 -28.59 -0.76 0.03
N GLN A 46 -29.33 0.35 0.05
CA GLN A 46 -30.49 0.51 -0.85
C GLN A 46 -30.07 0.78 -2.30
N GLU A 47 -28.80 1.16 -2.54
CA GLU A 47 -28.30 1.45 -3.88
C GLU A 47 -28.09 0.18 -4.70
N PRO A 48 -28.54 0.13 -5.98
CA PRO A 48 -28.33 -1.04 -6.85
C PRO A 48 -26.85 -1.42 -7.03
N GLY A 49 -25.96 -0.43 -7.10
CA GLY A 49 -24.52 -0.68 -7.25
C GLY A 49 -23.91 -1.33 -6.00
N THR A 50 -24.37 -0.94 -4.81
CA THR A 50 -23.96 -1.56 -3.54
C THR A 50 -24.50 -2.98 -3.42
N GLN A 51 -25.76 -3.20 -3.79
CA GLN A 51 -26.36 -4.55 -3.82
C GLN A 51 -25.65 -5.48 -4.79
N ALA A 52 -25.26 -4.99 -5.97
CA ALA A 52 -24.46 -5.78 -6.92
C ALA A 52 -23.09 -6.16 -6.34
N ALA A 53 -22.40 -5.22 -5.71
CA ALA A 53 -21.12 -5.49 -5.05
C ALA A 53 -21.26 -6.50 -3.89
N LEU A 54 -22.30 -6.35 -3.07
CA LEU A 54 -22.63 -7.30 -2.00
C LEU A 54 -22.84 -8.71 -2.55
N PHE A 55 -23.63 -8.84 -3.62
CA PHE A 55 -23.90 -10.14 -4.24
C PHE A 55 -22.63 -10.79 -4.79
N SER A 56 -21.75 -10.01 -5.44
CA SER A 56 -20.45 -10.49 -5.91
C SER A 56 -19.58 -10.99 -4.77
N ALA A 57 -19.50 -10.23 -3.66
CA ALA A 57 -18.73 -10.63 -2.49
C ALA A 57 -19.28 -11.91 -1.83
N GLN A 58 -20.60 -11.97 -1.60
CA GLN A 58 -21.25 -13.18 -1.08
C GLN A 58 -20.99 -14.39 -1.97
N SER A 59 -21.07 -14.22 -3.30
CA SER A 59 -20.80 -15.30 -4.25
C SER A 59 -19.36 -15.80 -4.15
N GLY A 60 -18.39 -14.89 -4.02
CA GLY A 60 -16.99 -15.23 -3.84
C GLY A 60 -16.75 -16.08 -2.58
N TYR A 61 -17.23 -15.61 -1.42
CA TYR A 61 -17.09 -16.36 -0.17
C TYR A 61 -17.88 -17.68 -0.19
N ALA A 62 -19.09 -17.70 -0.74
CA ALA A 62 -19.91 -18.90 -0.79
C ALA A 62 -19.24 -20.04 -1.58
N LYS A 63 -18.54 -19.70 -2.67
CA LYS A 63 -17.81 -20.68 -3.49
C LYS A 63 -16.63 -21.30 -2.73
N THR A 64 -15.85 -20.50 -2.01
CA THR A 64 -14.58 -20.96 -1.40
C THR A 64 -14.76 -21.41 0.04
N GLY A 65 -15.48 -20.63 0.86
CA GLY A 65 -15.50 -20.74 2.31
C GLY A 65 -14.18 -20.33 2.97
N ASP A 66 -13.35 -19.56 2.26
CA ASP A 66 -12.07 -19.06 2.75
C ASP A 66 -12.31 -17.82 3.63
N ALA A 67 -12.01 -17.95 4.93
CA ALA A 67 -12.25 -16.90 5.92
C ALA A 67 -11.44 -15.63 5.61
N ASP A 68 -10.19 -15.76 5.15
CA ASP A 68 -9.37 -14.60 4.79
C ASP A 68 -9.97 -13.85 3.60
N LEU A 69 -10.48 -14.59 2.60
CA LEU A 69 -11.25 -14.00 1.49
C LEU A 69 -12.51 -13.30 2.00
N GLY A 70 -13.23 -13.90 2.93
CA GLY A 70 -14.44 -13.32 3.53
C GLY A 70 -14.17 -11.96 4.18
N GLU A 71 -13.17 -11.90 5.06
CA GLU A 71 -12.74 -10.65 5.70
C GLU A 71 -12.24 -9.61 4.70
N MET A 72 -11.47 -10.06 3.70
CA MET A 72 -10.96 -9.21 2.61
C MET A 72 -12.10 -8.55 1.82
N LEU A 73 -13.10 -9.33 1.45
CA LEU A 73 -14.30 -8.85 0.75
C LEU A 73 -15.12 -7.88 1.63
N ILE A 74 -15.18 -8.10 2.95
CA ILE A 74 -15.80 -7.16 3.87
C ILE A 74 -15.07 -5.81 3.84
N GLU A 75 -13.74 -5.77 3.95
CA GLU A 75 -12.99 -4.49 3.92
C GLU A 75 -13.14 -3.73 2.57
N LEU A 76 -13.23 -4.46 1.45
CA LEU A 76 -13.53 -3.87 0.14
C LEU A 76 -14.95 -3.31 0.08
N LEU A 77 -15.94 -4.02 0.63
CA LEU A 77 -17.32 -3.52 0.75
C LEU A 77 -17.39 -2.29 1.65
N MET A 78 -16.69 -2.28 2.79
CA MET A 78 -16.61 -1.12 3.69
C MET A 78 -16.09 0.11 2.94
N THR A 79 -15.07 -0.06 2.11
CA THR A 79 -14.54 1.02 1.26
C THR A 79 -15.57 1.48 0.23
N ARG A 80 -16.29 0.54 -0.40
CA ARG A 80 -17.34 0.84 -1.38
C ARG A 80 -18.53 1.59 -0.77
N ILE A 81 -19.01 1.18 0.40
CA ILE A 81 -20.17 1.83 1.05
C ILE A 81 -19.79 3.16 1.70
N SER A 82 -18.51 3.42 1.97
CA SER A 82 -18.09 4.71 2.55
C SER A 82 -18.05 5.85 1.53
N SER A 83 -18.28 5.58 0.23
CA SER A 83 -18.29 6.61 -0.83
C SER A 83 -19.49 6.45 -1.76
N SER A 84 -20.32 7.50 -1.82
CA SER A 84 -21.40 7.66 -2.80
C SER A 84 -20.92 8.30 -4.12
N VAL A 85 -19.66 8.74 -4.18
CA VAL A 85 -19.10 9.39 -5.37
C VAL A 85 -18.57 8.35 -6.34
N ARG A 86 -18.96 8.48 -7.62
CA ARG A 86 -18.42 7.66 -8.71
C ARG A 86 -17.02 8.13 -9.12
N ASP A 87 -16.03 7.74 -8.34
CA ASP A 87 -14.61 8.05 -8.52
C ASP A 87 -13.73 6.79 -8.70
N THR A 88 -12.44 7.00 -8.94
CA THR A 88 -11.48 5.90 -9.14
C THR A 88 -11.42 4.94 -7.93
N PRO A 89 -11.34 5.41 -6.66
CA PRO A 89 -11.45 4.52 -5.50
C PRO A 89 -12.70 3.63 -5.50
N GLN A 90 -13.88 4.19 -5.79
CA GLN A 90 -15.13 3.42 -5.83
C GLN A 90 -15.12 2.39 -6.96
N LEU A 91 -14.70 2.80 -8.17
CA LEU A 91 -14.62 1.90 -9.34
C LEU A 91 -13.59 0.78 -9.14
N ALA A 92 -12.43 1.12 -8.58
CA ALA A 92 -11.38 0.14 -8.27
C ALA A 92 -11.84 -0.85 -7.21
N SER A 93 -12.54 -0.40 -6.16
CA SER A 93 -13.08 -1.28 -5.11
C SER A 93 -14.14 -2.23 -5.66
N ASN A 94 -15.06 -1.74 -6.49
CA ASN A 94 -16.07 -2.59 -7.15
C ASN A 94 -15.42 -3.69 -7.98
N TYR A 95 -14.40 -3.34 -8.76
CA TYR A 95 -13.74 -4.33 -9.62
C TYR A 95 -12.83 -5.26 -8.82
N ALA A 96 -12.17 -4.77 -7.77
CA ALA A 96 -11.44 -5.58 -6.81
C ALA A 96 -12.34 -6.68 -6.20
N ILE A 97 -13.56 -6.36 -5.77
CA ILE A 97 -14.52 -7.35 -5.24
C ILE A 97 -14.73 -8.50 -6.21
N THR A 98 -14.86 -8.21 -7.51
CA THR A 98 -15.09 -9.24 -8.53
C THR A 98 -13.86 -10.09 -8.84
N ILE A 99 -12.65 -9.55 -8.64
CA ILE A 99 -11.40 -10.25 -8.95
C ILE A 99 -10.90 -11.07 -7.75
N THR A 100 -11.16 -10.60 -6.53
CA THR A 100 -10.60 -11.15 -5.28
C THR A 100 -10.92 -12.63 -5.09
N GLU A 101 -12.06 -13.12 -5.58
CA GLU A 101 -12.40 -14.56 -5.52
C GLU A 101 -11.45 -15.47 -6.31
N ASN A 102 -10.63 -14.91 -7.20
CA ASN A 102 -9.63 -15.63 -8.00
C ASN A 102 -8.21 -15.49 -7.43
N LEU A 103 -8.06 -14.83 -6.27
CA LEU A 103 -6.76 -14.59 -5.65
C LEU A 103 -6.54 -15.55 -4.47
N SER A 104 -5.27 -15.81 -4.18
CA SER A 104 -4.82 -16.65 -3.06
C SER A 104 -4.13 -15.78 -2.02
N SER A 105 -3.80 -16.34 -0.87
CA SER A 105 -3.03 -15.65 0.17
C SER A 105 -1.67 -15.14 -0.36
N HIS A 106 -0.99 -15.91 -1.21
CA HIS A 106 0.24 -15.49 -1.89
C HIS A 106 0.04 -14.22 -2.74
N HIS A 107 -1.05 -14.16 -3.50
CA HIS A 107 -1.40 -12.98 -4.30
C HIS A 107 -1.67 -11.75 -3.42
N PHE A 108 -2.38 -11.92 -2.31
CA PHE A 108 -2.63 -10.85 -1.35
C PHE A 108 -1.34 -10.35 -0.69
N ALA A 109 -0.42 -11.26 -0.33
CA ALA A 109 0.87 -10.92 0.24
C ALA A 109 1.75 -10.14 -0.74
N ILE A 110 1.82 -10.54 -2.02
CA ILE A 110 2.54 -9.80 -3.05
C ILE A 110 2.02 -8.37 -3.17
N LEU A 111 0.70 -8.21 -3.28
CA LEU A 111 0.06 -6.89 -3.43
C LEU A 111 0.29 -6.03 -2.18
N ALA A 112 0.17 -6.60 -0.98
CA ALA A 112 0.42 -5.92 0.28
C ALA A 112 1.89 -5.48 0.40
N CYS A 113 2.86 -6.36 0.16
CA CYS A 113 4.28 -6.00 0.20
C CYS A 113 4.63 -4.93 -0.84
N ALA A 114 4.11 -5.03 -2.07
CA ALA A 114 4.30 -4.00 -3.09
C ALA A 114 3.73 -2.65 -2.66
N PHE A 115 2.55 -2.64 -2.02
CA PHE A 115 1.92 -1.45 -1.47
C PHE A 115 2.73 -0.84 -0.32
N ILE A 116 3.10 -1.64 0.67
CA ILE A 116 3.84 -1.19 1.86
C ILE A 116 5.21 -0.62 1.48
N LEU A 117 5.96 -1.31 0.62
CA LEU A 117 7.33 -0.91 0.29
C LEU A 117 7.41 0.28 -0.66
N LYS A 118 6.34 0.57 -1.42
CA LYS A 118 6.41 1.53 -2.54
C LYS A 118 5.39 2.65 -2.50
N GLN A 119 4.22 2.41 -1.93
CA GLN A 119 3.10 3.36 -1.94
C GLN A 119 2.80 3.92 -0.55
N LEU A 120 3.06 3.15 0.50
CA LEU A 120 2.86 3.61 1.88
C LEU A 120 3.95 4.60 2.28
N ALA A 121 3.52 5.78 2.69
CA ALA A 121 4.34 6.76 3.38
C ALA A 121 3.93 6.78 4.85
N TYR A 122 4.74 6.16 5.70
CA TYR A 122 4.68 6.27 7.15
C TYR A 122 4.78 7.72 7.62
N GLU A 123 3.87 8.09 8.50
CA GLU A 123 3.88 9.37 9.21
C GLU A 123 4.84 9.31 10.41
N ASP A 124 5.21 10.46 10.95
CA ASP A 124 6.04 10.61 12.16
C ASP A 124 7.40 9.88 12.16
N VAL A 125 7.94 9.59 10.97
CA VAL A 125 9.27 9.03 10.80
C VAL A 125 10.34 10.09 11.14
N LYS A 126 11.12 9.85 12.19
CA LYS A 126 12.18 10.78 12.67
C LYS A 126 13.61 10.26 12.49
N SER A 127 13.77 8.98 12.20
CA SER A 127 15.07 8.33 11.97
C SER A 127 14.94 7.11 11.03
N ALA A 128 16.06 6.67 10.46
CA ALA A 128 16.12 5.43 9.68
C ALA A 128 15.64 4.22 10.50
N GLY A 129 16.01 4.12 11.78
CA GLY A 129 15.53 3.05 12.66
C GLY A 129 14.03 3.09 12.94
N SER A 130 13.42 4.29 13.07
CA SER A 130 11.96 4.39 13.21
C SER A 130 11.23 3.95 11.94
N LEU A 131 11.79 4.25 10.75
CA LEU A 131 11.24 3.79 9.48
C LEU A 131 11.38 2.27 9.33
N ALA A 132 12.58 1.73 9.60
CA ALA A 132 12.88 0.31 9.48
C ALA A 132 11.97 -0.53 10.39
N ARG A 133 11.77 -0.10 11.65
CA ARG A 133 10.86 -0.76 12.57
C ARG A 133 9.42 -0.79 12.05
N GLN A 134 8.90 0.36 11.60
CA GLN A 134 7.53 0.42 11.06
C GLN A 134 7.38 -0.45 9.81
N MET A 135 8.37 -0.45 8.90
CA MET A 135 8.39 -1.33 7.73
C MET A 135 8.32 -2.81 8.13
N GLN A 136 9.13 -3.23 9.09
CA GLN A 136 9.14 -4.61 9.57
C GLN A 136 7.79 -4.99 10.17
N GLU A 137 7.29 -4.22 11.15
CA GLU A 137 6.01 -4.49 11.83
C GLU A 137 4.84 -4.57 10.84
N THR A 138 4.87 -3.74 9.80
CA THR A 138 3.81 -3.73 8.79
C THR A 138 3.86 -4.94 7.86
N ILE A 139 5.06 -5.40 7.48
CA ILE A 139 5.24 -6.47 6.49
C ILE A 139 5.16 -7.86 7.13
N GLU A 140 5.60 -7.99 8.39
CA GLU A 140 5.75 -9.26 9.10
C GLU A 140 4.55 -10.21 8.95
N PRO A 141 3.28 -9.76 9.09
CA PRO A 141 2.13 -10.65 8.96
C PRO A 141 1.95 -11.31 7.58
N PHE A 142 2.53 -10.73 6.52
CA PHE A 142 2.40 -11.23 5.16
C PHE A 142 3.55 -12.16 4.75
N MET A 143 4.54 -12.34 5.63
CA MET A 143 5.78 -13.00 5.24
C MET A 143 5.60 -14.48 4.96
N GLU A 144 4.80 -15.20 5.74
CA GLU A 144 4.57 -16.63 5.51
C GLU A 144 4.05 -16.89 4.09
N ASP A 145 3.00 -16.18 3.70
CA ASP A 145 2.43 -16.25 2.36
C ASP A 145 3.41 -15.77 1.28
N LEU A 146 4.20 -14.72 1.54
CA LEU A 146 5.19 -14.23 0.57
C LEU A 146 6.31 -15.25 0.32
N HIS A 147 6.69 -16.05 1.32
CA HIS A 147 7.68 -17.12 1.15
C HIS A 147 7.16 -18.25 0.26
N GLY A 148 5.85 -18.51 0.27
CA GLY A 148 5.21 -19.50 -0.61
C GLY A 148 4.98 -19.04 -2.05
N ALA A 149 5.03 -17.73 -2.31
CA ALA A 149 4.77 -17.17 -3.63
C ALA A 149 5.80 -17.56 -4.71
N GLU A 150 5.45 -17.45 -5.97
CA GLU A 150 6.34 -17.67 -7.11
C GLU A 150 6.29 -16.49 -8.08
N SER A 151 7.29 -16.35 -8.96
CA SER A 151 7.31 -15.27 -9.94
C SER A 151 6.11 -15.31 -10.90
N VAL A 152 5.56 -16.51 -11.16
CA VAL A 152 4.36 -16.68 -12.00
C VAL A 152 3.10 -16.04 -11.38
N ASP A 153 3.07 -15.86 -10.06
CA ASP A 153 1.97 -15.18 -9.37
C ASP A 153 1.90 -13.70 -9.77
N LEU A 154 3.03 -13.06 -10.08
CA LEU A 154 3.03 -11.70 -10.62
C LEU A 154 2.48 -11.63 -12.04
N ASP A 155 2.79 -12.62 -12.89
CA ASP A 155 2.24 -12.71 -14.24
C ASP A 155 0.72 -12.94 -14.18
N TYR A 156 0.26 -13.78 -13.25
CA TYR A 156 -1.16 -13.99 -13.00
C TYR A 156 -1.86 -12.71 -12.52
N LEU A 157 -1.28 -12.01 -11.55
CA LEU A 157 -1.76 -10.71 -11.07
C LEU A 157 -1.80 -9.65 -12.19
N ALA A 158 -0.81 -9.64 -13.08
CA ALA A 158 -0.78 -8.75 -14.23
C ALA A 158 -1.89 -9.11 -15.23
N GLY A 159 -2.12 -10.41 -15.48
CA GLY A 159 -3.20 -10.91 -16.32
C GLY A 159 -4.61 -10.54 -15.80
N LEU A 160 -4.77 -10.46 -14.48
CA LEU A 160 -5.99 -9.98 -13.82
C LEU A 160 -6.08 -8.45 -13.71
N GLY A 161 -5.04 -7.72 -14.15
CA GLY A 161 -4.98 -6.27 -14.09
C GLY A 161 -4.74 -5.71 -12.68
N CYS A 162 -4.28 -6.52 -11.73
CA CYS A 162 -3.90 -6.08 -10.38
C CYS A 162 -2.53 -5.39 -10.36
N THR A 163 -1.63 -5.77 -11.26
CA THR A 163 -0.29 -5.18 -11.40
C THR A 163 -0.01 -4.80 -12.86
N ILE A 164 0.99 -3.94 -13.06
CA ILE A 164 1.56 -3.62 -14.37
C ILE A 164 3.08 -3.72 -14.28
N ALA A 165 3.69 -4.44 -15.22
CA ALA A 165 5.14 -4.49 -15.37
C ALA A 165 5.67 -3.14 -15.89
N THR A 166 6.74 -2.65 -15.27
CA THR A 166 7.37 -1.36 -15.61
C THR A 166 8.83 -1.56 -16.01
N SER A 167 9.28 -0.76 -16.98
CA SER A 167 10.70 -0.76 -17.39
C SER A 167 11.60 -0.13 -16.32
N SER A 168 11.06 0.78 -15.52
CA SER A 168 11.72 1.32 -14.33
C SER A 168 11.53 0.38 -13.14
N THR A 169 12.58 0.24 -12.33
CA THR A 169 12.50 -0.45 -11.04
C THR A 169 12.21 0.55 -9.93
N LEU A 170 11.37 0.16 -8.97
CA LEU A 170 11.16 0.89 -7.73
C LEU A 170 11.52 -0.04 -6.56
N SER A 171 12.80 -0.01 -6.21
CA SER A 171 13.35 -0.73 -5.06
C SER A 171 12.89 -0.10 -3.73
N PRO A 172 12.89 -0.86 -2.61
CA PRO A 172 12.64 -0.29 -1.29
C PRO A 172 13.53 0.91 -0.97
N GLY A 173 14.82 0.86 -1.33
CA GLY A 173 15.75 1.98 -1.15
C GLY A 173 15.36 3.20 -1.96
N ARG A 174 14.94 3.01 -3.22
CA ARG A 174 14.49 4.11 -4.07
C ARG A 174 13.21 4.73 -3.54
N ALA A 175 12.24 3.92 -3.11
CA ALA A 175 10.99 4.39 -2.52
C ALA A 175 11.25 5.19 -1.23
N ALA A 176 12.08 4.66 -0.33
CA ALA A 176 12.46 5.34 0.91
C ALA A 176 13.18 6.67 0.65
N GLY A 177 14.08 6.73 -0.33
CA GLY A 177 14.77 7.97 -0.72
C GLY A 177 13.84 9.02 -1.35
N LEU A 178 12.76 8.60 -2.01
CA LEU A 178 11.74 9.51 -2.56
C LEU A 178 10.83 10.07 -1.47
N ASN A 179 10.43 9.24 -0.50
CA ASN A 179 9.50 9.61 0.57
C ASN A 179 10.18 10.35 1.73
N TYR A 180 11.42 9.98 2.07
CA TYR A 180 12.19 10.51 3.21
C TYR A 180 13.58 11.02 2.81
N PRO A 181 13.69 11.92 1.81
CA PRO A 181 14.98 12.37 1.28
C PRO A 181 15.91 12.96 2.35
N GLY A 182 15.38 13.63 3.38
CA GLY A 182 16.18 14.24 4.44
C GLY A 182 16.72 13.28 5.51
N LEU A 183 16.21 12.04 5.56
CA LEU A 183 16.84 10.95 6.32
C LEU A 183 18.04 10.38 5.57
N PHE A 184 17.88 10.18 4.25
CA PHE A 184 18.85 9.48 3.41
C PHE A 184 19.64 10.45 2.54
N THR A 185 20.31 11.43 3.16
CA THR A 185 21.06 12.48 2.47
C THR A 185 22.54 12.42 2.79
N ARG A 186 23.38 12.64 1.78
CA ARG A 186 24.81 12.91 1.99
C ARG A 186 25.07 14.36 2.42
N GLY A 187 24.08 15.25 2.32
CA GLY A 187 24.26 16.69 2.44
C GLY A 187 24.95 17.29 1.20
N PHE A 188 25.31 18.56 1.29
CA PHE A 188 26.01 19.31 0.25
C PHE A 188 26.98 20.32 0.86
N SER A 189 28.01 20.72 0.13
CA SER A 189 28.88 21.85 0.46
C SER A 189 28.71 23.01 -0.53
N SER A 190 29.11 24.22 -0.14
CA SER A 190 29.12 25.38 -1.05
C SER A 190 30.11 25.23 -2.21
N ASP A 191 31.13 24.39 -2.05
CA ASP A 191 32.15 24.17 -3.06
C ASP A 191 31.65 23.22 -4.16
N GLU A 192 30.90 22.19 -3.77
CA GLU A 192 30.22 21.27 -4.70
C GLU A 192 29.05 21.94 -5.41
N ARG A 193 28.33 22.82 -4.69
CA ARG A 193 27.11 23.50 -5.16
C ARG A 193 27.10 24.97 -4.77
N PRO A 194 27.81 25.84 -5.53
CA PRO A 194 27.88 27.28 -5.24
C PRO A 194 26.50 27.96 -5.26
N ASP A 195 25.56 27.44 -6.05
CA ASP A 195 24.17 27.84 -6.12
C ASP A 195 23.43 27.68 -4.78
N TYR A 196 23.83 26.71 -3.94
CA TYR A 196 23.23 26.47 -2.62
C TYR A 196 23.76 27.39 -1.52
N SER A 197 24.75 28.24 -1.80
CA SER A 197 25.30 29.21 -0.84
C SER A 197 24.24 30.15 -0.24
N ARG A 198 23.17 30.46 -0.99
CA ARG A 198 22.04 31.24 -0.50
C ARG A 198 21.25 30.53 0.60
N LEU A 199 21.15 29.21 0.53
CA LEU A 199 20.45 28.39 1.55
C LEU A 199 21.23 28.36 2.86
N ILE A 200 22.57 28.31 2.81
CA ILE A 200 23.47 28.23 3.97
C ILE A 200 23.29 29.41 4.93
N ARG A 201 22.84 30.56 4.43
CA ARG A 201 22.59 31.76 5.23
C ARG A 201 21.20 31.79 5.89
N THR A 202 20.45 30.70 5.81
CA THR A 202 19.07 30.63 6.29
C THR A 202 18.88 29.47 7.29
N PRO A 203 17.81 29.52 8.12
CA PRO A 203 17.44 28.41 8.99
C PRO A 203 16.93 27.15 8.24
N LEU A 204 16.87 27.18 6.90
CA LEU A 204 16.46 26.01 6.09
C LEU A 204 17.47 24.88 6.14
N VAL A 205 18.73 25.17 6.48
CA VAL A 205 19.80 24.17 6.54
C VAL A 205 20.46 24.13 7.91
N ARG A 206 21.10 23.01 8.20
CA ARG A 206 21.93 22.82 9.40
C ARG A 206 23.23 22.10 9.04
N PRO A 207 24.31 22.27 9.83
CA PRO A 207 25.54 21.50 9.67
C PRO A 207 25.26 19.98 9.68
N PHE A 208 26.00 19.23 8.85
CA PHE A 208 25.78 17.81 8.66
C PHE A 208 27.10 17.04 8.49
N GLY A 209 27.25 15.97 9.28
CA GLY A 209 28.42 15.10 9.22
C GLY A 209 29.61 15.64 10.02
N PRO A 210 30.75 14.92 9.97
CA PRO A 210 31.98 15.32 10.66
C PRO A 210 32.74 16.45 9.94
N GLU A 211 32.42 16.69 8.67
CA GLU A 211 33.01 17.75 7.84
C GLU A 211 32.42 19.11 8.24
N SER A 212 33.29 20.11 8.46
CA SER A 212 32.89 21.42 8.97
C SER A 212 32.09 22.28 7.97
N ASP A 213 32.09 21.91 6.69
CA ASP A 213 31.53 22.67 5.56
C ASP A 213 30.37 21.97 4.84
N ARG A 214 29.87 20.86 5.40
CA ARG A 214 28.68 20.16 4.88
C ARG A 214 27.41 20.57 5.60
N TYR A 215 26.35 20.72 4.80
CA TYR A 215 25.02 21.13 5.26
C TYR A 215 23.95 20.17 4.74
N LYS A 216 22.82 20.12 5.45
CA LYS A 216 21.60 19.47 4.96
C LYS A 216 20.37 20.31 5.23
N ILE A 217 19.33 20.10 4.42
CA ILE A 217 18.01 20.69 4.64
C ILE A 217 17.43 20.18 5.96
N ASN A 218 16.82 21.09 6.74
CA ASN A 218 16.21 20.79 8.04
C ASN A 218 14.77 20.28 7.91
N ALA A 219 14.56 19.31 7.01
CA ALA A 219 13.28 18.64 6.78
C ALA A 219 13.54 17.21 6.31
N ILE A 220 12.71 16.26 6.73
CA ILE A 220 12.80 14.86 6.32
C ILE A 220 12.06 14.62 5.01
N THR A 221 10.85 15.19 4.89
CA THR A 221 9.97 15.01 3.73
C THR A 221 9.80 16.32 2.95
N LYS A 222 9.25 16.22 1.74
CA LYS A 222 8.85 17.41 0.96
C LYS A 222 7.75 18.22 1.65
N ALA A 223 6.83 17.55 2.36
CA ALA A 223 5.77 18.21 3.11
C ALA A 223 6.35 19.03 4.26
N GLU A 224 7.25 18.44 5.05
CA GLU A 224 7.95 19.15 6.12
C GLU A 224 8.76 20.35 5.60
N LEU A 225 9.39 20.22 4.42
CA LEU A 225 10.10 21.33 3.78
C LEU A 225 9.14 22.47 3.42
N ARG A 226 7.97 22.17 2.84
CA ARG A 226 6.96 23.19 2.51
C ARG A 226 6.48 23.91 3.76
N ASP A 227 6.20 23.18 4.83
CA ASP A 227 5.79 23.77 6.10
C ASP A 227 6.88 24.66 6.70
N LEU A 228 8.15 24.25 6.58
CA LEU A 228 9.28 25.05 7.02
C LEU A 228 9.44 26.34 6.20
N LEU A 229 9.33 26.26 4.86
CA LEU A 229 9.38 27.42 3.97
C LEU A 229 8.26 28.42 4.27
N ASN A 230 7.03 27.92 4.52
CA ASN A 230 5.89 28.73 4.89
C ASN A 230 6.11 29.44 6.23
N ARG A 231 6.61 28.71 7.23
CA ARG A 231 6.87 29.25 8.58
C ARG A 231 7.96 30.32 8.59
N LEU A 232 8.98 30.16 7.74
CA LEU A 232 10.10 31.10 7.63
C LEU A 232 9.85 32.23 6.62
N VAL A 233 8.74 32.19 5.87
CA VAL A 233 8.40 33.14 4.81
C VAL A 233 9.50 33.21 3.74
N LEU A 234 10.04 32.05 3.35
CA LEU A 234 11.13 31.90 2.37
C LEU A 234 10.67 31.25 1.06
N HIS A 235 9.47 31.62 0.57
CA HIS A 235 8.87 31.02 -0.61
C HIS A 235 9.71 31.21 -1.89
N ASP A 236 10.51 32.28 -1.96
CA ASP A 236 11.43 32.56 -3.07
C ASP A 236 12.57 31.53 -3.18
N MET A 237 12.82 30.76 -2.13
CA MET A 237 13.86 29.71 -2.09
C MET A 237 13.30 28.30 -2.29
N SER A 238 12.00 28.15 -2.58
CA SER A 238 11.33 26.84 -2.64
C SER A 238 12.01 25.87 -3.61
N ASP A 239 12.23 26.29 -4.86
CA ASP A 239 12.81 25.43 -5.89
C ASP A 239 14.24 25.01 -5.53
N LEU A 240 15.04 25.96 -5.02
CA LEU A 240 16.42 25.71 -4.64
C LEU A 240 16.49 24.74 -3.45
N ALA A 241 15.64 24.93 -2.44
CA ALA A 241 15.58 24.07 -1.27
C ALA A 241 15.08 22.66 -1.63
N LEU A 242 14.10 22.55 -2.53
CA LEU A 242 13.61 21.27 -3.03
C LEU A 242 14.68 20.52 -3.82
N GLN A 243 15.40 21.21 -4.70
CA GLN A 243 16.54 20.65 -5.43
C GLN A 243 17.65 20.19 -4.49
N ALA A 244 18.00 20.99 -3.47
CA ALA A 244 19.00 20.61 -2.48
C ALA A 244 18.58 19.36 -1.68
N LEU A 245 17.31 19.27 -1.29
CA LEU A 245 16.75 18.11 -0.61
C LEU A 245 16.80 16.85 -1.49
N GLN A 246 16.46 16.95 -2.77
CA GLN A 246 16.37 15.79 -3.67
C GLN A 246 17.72 15.34 -4.25
N ASN A 247 18.60 16.29 -4.59
CA ASN A 247 19.86 15.97 -5.27
C ASN A 247 20.95 15.44 -4.32
N SER A 248 20.75 15.61 -3.01
CA SER A 248 21.67 15.11 -1.98
C SER A 248 21.32 13.70 -1.50
N VAL A 249 20.25 13.09 -2.04
CA VAL A 249 19.79 11.75 -1.63
C VAL A 249 20.82 10.69 -2.01
N MET A 250 21.05 9.75 -1.09
CA MET A 250 21.95 8.61 -1.26
C MET A 250 21.47 7.66 -2.38
N HIS A 251 22.37 6.81 -2.86
CA HIS A 251 22.00 5.77 -3.83
C HIS A 251 21.12 4.69 -3.17
N GLU A 252 20.14 4.13 -3.90
CA GLU A 252 19.16 3.17 -3.35
C GLU A 252 19.77 2.00 -2.55
N ARG A 253 20.84 1.38 -3.06
CA ARG A 253 21.56 0.30 -2.36
C ARG A 253 22.20 0.72 -1.02
N GLU A 254 22.59 1.99 -0.91
CA GLU A 254 23.11 2.53 0.35
C GLU A 254 21.97 2.74 1.35
N ILE A 255 20.82 3.21 0.86
CA ILE A 255 19.60 3.38 1.66
C ILE A 255 19.12 2.02 2.20
N GLU A 256 19.04 1.00 1.35
CA GLU A 256 18.68 -0.36 1.77
C GLU A 256 19.63 -0.91 2.82
N ARG A 257 20.94 -0.68 2.65
CA ARG A 257 21.93 -1.08 3.65
C ARG A 257 21.70 -0.41 5.00
N ILE A 258 21.43 0.90 5.03
CA ILE A 258 21.14 1.63 6.27
C ILE A 258 19.87 1.07 6.92
N ILE A 259 18.80 0.88 6.15
CA ILE A 259 17.53 0.33 6.66
C ILE A 259 17.74 -1.07 7.25
N CYS A 260 18.45 -1.96 6.56
CA CYS A 260 18.72 -3.30 7.03
C CYS A 260 19.69 -3.33 8.22
N GLN A 261 20.61 -2.37 8.36
CA GLN A 261 21.47 -2.26 9.55
C GLN A 261 20.69 -1.84 10.80
N GLU A 262 19.62 -1.08 10.63
CA GLU A 262 18.74 -0.70 11.73
C GLU A 262 17.78 -1.84 12.11
N GLN A 263 17.39 -2.68 11.14
CA GLN A 263 16.60 -3.89 11.36
C GLN A 263 17.03 -5.04 10.42
N ASP A 264 17.83 -5.97 10.94
CA ASP A 264 18.42 -7.07 10.17
C ASP A 264 17.35 -7.99 9.52
N SER A 265 16.16 -8.10 10.13
CA SER A 265 15.05 -8.91 9.63
C SER A 265 14.48 -8.41 8.29
N LEU A 266 14.73 -7.15 7.89
CA LEU A 266 14.30 -6.62 6.59
C LEU A 266 15.14 -7.13 5.43
N ALA A 267 16.39 -7.55 5.67
CA ALA A 267 17.28 -8.04 4.60
C ALA A 267 16.69 -9.25 3.84
N PRO A 268 16.24 -10.34 4.50
CA PRO A 268 15.61 -11.46 3.80
C PRO A 268 14.31 -11.06 3.10
N ILE A 269 13.56 -10.09 3.64
CA ILE A 269 12.32 -9.57 3.03
C ILE A 269 12.64 -8.88 1.71
N PHE A 270 13.62 -7.97 1.70
CA PHE A 270 14.02 -7.24 0.50
C PHE A 270 14.58 -8.18 -0.57
N ALA A 271 15.38 -9.16 -0.17
CA ALA A 271 15.87 -10.21 -1.06
C ALA A 271 14.71 -10.98 -1.69
N ARG A 272 13.73 -11.41 -0.87
CA ARG A 272 12.56 -12.14 -1.35
C ARG A 272 11.72 -11.33 -2.34
N CYS A 273 11.47 -10.05 -2.07
CA CYS A 273 10.79 -9.17 -3.01
C CYS A 273 11.58 -8.95 -4.31
N SER A 274 12.91 -8.97 -4.24
CA SER A 274 13.78 -8.89 -5.41
C SER A 274 13.67 -10.16 -6.26
N ASP A 275 13.78 -11.33 -5.63
CA ASP A 275 13.68 -12.66 -6.29
C ASP A 275 12.35 -12.85 -7.00
N LEU A 276 11.26 -12.41 -6.37
CA LEU A 276 9.93 -12.45 -6.98
C LEU A 276 9.78 -11.46 -8.15
N GLY A 277 10.63 -10.44 -8.27
CA GLY A 277 10.47 -9.40 -9.29
C GLY A 277 9.42 -8.33 -8.93
N ILE A 278 9.08 -8.18 -7.64
CA ILE A 278 8.10 -7.18 -7.19
C ILE A 278 8.56 -5.78 -7.58
N HIS A 279 9.86 -5.48 -7.49
CA HIS A 279 10.46 -4.17 -7.79
C HIS A 279 10.18 -3.66 -9.22
N SER A 280 9.96 -4.53 -10.20
CA SER A 280 9.63 -4.18 -11.60
C SER A 280 8.12 -4.14 -11.89
N HIS A 281 7.28 -4.20 -10.85
CA HIS A 281 5.83 -4.11 -10.97
C HIS A 281 5.29 -2.97 -10.11
N ILE A 282 4.20 -2.37 -10.55
CA ILE A 282 3.39 -1.45 -9.75
C ILE A 282 1.97 -1.99 -9.62
N ASN A 283 1.36 -1.81 -8.45
CA ASN A 283 -0.07 -2.11 -8.30
C ASN A 283 -0.87 -1.11 -9.13
N THR A 284 -1.90 -1.61 -9.82
CA THR A 284 -2.92 -0.76 -10.44
C THR A 284 -3.86 -0.21 -9.37
N ALA A 285 -4.84 0.60 -9.75
CA ALA A 285 -5.89 1.02 -8.82
C ALA A 285 -6.61 -0.17 -8.16
N ILE A 286 -6.79 -1.26 -8.90
CA ILE A 286 -7.41 -2.51 -8.43
C ILE A 286 -6.48 -3.20 -7.43
N GLY A 287 -5.21 -3.41 -7.80
CA GLY A 287 -4.23 -4.04 -6.91
C GLY A 287 -4.00 -3.24 -5.63
N THR A 288 -4.00 -1.91 -5.72
CA THR A 288 -3.91 -1.02 -4.55
C THR A 288 -5.17 -1.10 -3.69
N ALA A 289 -6.37 -1.22 -4.25
CA ALA A 289 -7.59 -1.43 -3.47
C ALA A 289 -7.56 -2.76 -2.70
N ILE A 290 -7.10 -3.84 -3.34
CA ILE A 290 -6.95 -5.15 -2.70
C ILE A 290 -5.88 -5.10 -1.60
N ALA A 291 -4.70 -4.54 -1.90
CA ALA A 291 -3.63 -4.38 -0.92
C ALA A 291 -4.07 -3.55 0.29
N HIS A 292 -4.76 -2.44 0.04
CA HIS A 292 -5.28 -1.53 1.06
C HIS A 292 -6.28 -2.21 1.99
N ALA A 293 -7.22 -2.97 1.43
CA ALA A 293 -8.20 -3.67 2.23
C ALA A 293 -7.57 -4.88 2.97
N ASN A 294 -6.55 -5.56 2.41
CA ASN A 294 -5.79 -6.60 3.13
C ASN A 294 -4.98 -6.00 4.29
N MET A 295 -4.43 -4.80 4.07
CA MET A 295 -3.78 -4.02 5.12
C MET A 295 -4.73 -3.69 6.27
N ARG A 296 -5.96 -3.24 5.98
CA ARG A 296 -6.97 -2.93 7.02
C ARG A 296 -7.41 -4.17 7.81
N ARG A 297 -7.50 -5.31 7.12
CA ARG A 297 -7.85 -6.60 7.71
C ARG A 297 -6.82 -7.02 8.76
N VAL A 298 -5.55 -7.00 8.39
CA VAL A 298 -4.44 -7.47 9.23
C VAL A 298 -4.03 -6.43 10.27
N HIS A 299 -4.03 -5.14 9.91
CA HIS A 299 -3.63 -4.03 10.76
C HIS A 299 -4.85 -3.18 11.13
N SER A 300 -5.53 -3.54 12.21
CA SER A 300 -6.75 -2.85 12.67
C SER A 300 -6.55 -1.36 12.98
N GLY A 301 -5.32 -0.92 13.23
CA GLY A 301 -4.95 0.49 13.42
C GLY A 301 -4.74 1.29 12.13
N PHE A 302 -4.77 0.64 10.96
CA PHE A 302 -4.56 1.30 9.68
C PHE A 302 -5.83 2.01 9.19
N THR A 303 -5.83 3.35 9.23
CA THR A 303 -7.03 4.18 8.99
C THR A 303 -6.95 5.07 7.74
N LEU A 304 -5.81 5.09 7.04
CA LEU A 304 -5.65 5.92 5.84
C LEU A 304 -6.69 5.52 4.76
N PRO A 305 -7.43 6.47 4.17
CA PRO A 305 -8.46 6.16 3.19
C PRO A 305 -7.84 5.71 1.87
N LEU A 306 -8.49 4.80 1.13
CA LEU A 306 -7.99 4.34 -0.18
C LEU A 306 -7.71 5.50 -1.16
N SER A 307 -8.50 6.58 -1.06
CA SER A 307 -8.35 7.78 -1.88
C SER A 307 -6.98 8.44 -1.76
N SER A 308 -6.28 8.34 -0.62
CA SER A 308 -4.93 8.91 -0.46
C SER A 308 -3.89 8.23 -1.35
N PHE A 309 -4.17 7.01 -1.83
CA PHE A 309 -3.26 6.23 -2.68
C PHE A 309 -3.66 6.26 -4.16
N LEU A 310 -4.92 6.61 -4.47
CA LEU A 310 -5.46 6.58 -5.83
C LEU A 310 -5.75 7.97 -6.42
N SER A 311 -5.69 9.03 -5.62
CA SER A 311 -5.85 10.39 -6.11
C SER A 311 -4.53 10.94 -6.69
N LYS A 312 -4.59 11.51 -7.90
CA LYS A 312 -3.55 12.44 -8.39
C LYS A 312 -3.64 13.69 -7.51
N HIS A 313 -2.59 14.19 -6.86
CA HIS A 313 -1.26 14.50 -7.36
C HIS A 313 -0.18 14.30 -6.29
N PRO A 314 1.05 13.82 -6.63
CA PRO A 314 2.21 14.36 -5.95
C PRO A 314 2.23 15.84 -6.31
N SER A 315 2.06 16.71 -5.33
CA SER A 315 2.33 18.13 -5.52
C SER A 315 3.75 18.19 -6.10
N GLN A 316 3.83 18.61 -7.37
CA GLN A 316 5.08 19.04 -7.98
C GLN A 316 5.64 20.18 -7.13
#